data_AF-A0A522BC79-F1
#
_entry.id   AF-A0A522BC79-F1
#
_cell.length_a   1.000
_cell.length_b   1.000
_cell.length_c   1.000
_cell.angle_alpha   90.00
_cell.angle_beta   90.00
_cell.angle_gamma   90.00
#
_symmetry.space_group_name_H-M   'P 1'
#
loop_
_entity.id
_entity.type
_entity.pdbx_description
1 polymer ?
#
loop_
_entity_poly.entity_id
_entity_poly.type
_entity_poly.pdbx_seq_one_letter_code
_entity_poly.pdbx_strand_id
1 'polypeptide(L)'
;MFKAYKKFRNQKITDVRRELARAHLIIGMLSFVTIVLLLQEAALLADLNTIATTLAIILLAIVAVISLVFSITLFSLTKKK
;
A
#
# COMPACT_ATOMS: atom_id res chain seq x y z
N MET A 1 -11.46 31.33 -21.21
CA MET A 1 -10.13 30.66 -21.10
C MET A 1 -9.89 29.92 -19.78
N PHE A 2 -10.43 30.34 -18.63
CA PHE A 2 -10.18 29.68 -17.33
C PHE A 2 -10.68 28.22 -17.18
N LYS A 3 -11.69 27.78 -17.95
CA LYS A 3 -12.24 26.40 -17.85
C LYS A 3 -11.30 25.32 -18.38
N ALA A 4 -10.56 25.59 -19.46
CA ALA A 4 -9.64 24.61 -20.04
C ALA A 4 -8.41 24.37 -19.14
N TYR A 5 -7.83 25.44 -18.59
CA TYR A 5 -6.68 25.36 -17.69
C TYR A 5 -7.01 24.59 -16.40
N LYS A 6 -8.22 24.75 -15.86
CA LYS A 6 -8.70 24.00 -14.69
C LYS A 6 -8.92 22.51 -15.01
N LYS A 7 -9.32 22.17 -16.24
CA LYS A 7 -9.49 20.79 -16.71
C LYS A 7 -8.14 20.06 -16.84
N PHE A 8 -7.13 20.69 -17.44
CA PHE A 8 -5.77 20.13 -17.55
C PHE A 8 -5.10 19.93 -16.18
N ARG A 9 -5.26 20.90 -15.26
CA ARG A 9 -4.71 20.77 -13.90
C ARG A 9 -5.39 19.63 -13.13
N ASN A 10 -6.70 19.45 -13.29
CA ASN A 10 -7.44 18.37 -12.66
C ASN A 10 -7.08 16.98 -13.23
N GLN A 11 -6.77 16.87 -14.52
CA GLN A 11 -6.33 15.61 -15.15
C GLN A 11 -4.96 15.14 -14.60
N LYS A 12 -3.97 16.04 -14.52
CA LYS A 12 -2.68 15.71 -13.90
C LYS A 12 -2.81 15.24 -12.44
N ILE A 13 -3.70 15.87 -11.66
CA ILE A 13 -3.92 15.49 -10.26
C ILE A 13 -4.59 14.11 -10.16
N THR A 14 -5.53 13.78 -11.05
CA THR A 14 -6.16 12.45 -11.08
C THR A 14 -5.18 11.36 -11.49
N ASP A 15 -4.26 11.64 -12.41
CA ASP A 15 -3.24 10.68 -12.84
C ASP A 15 -2.25 10.39 -11.72
N VAL A 16 -1.73 11.43 -11.05
CA VAL A 16 -0.84 11.28 -9.87
C VAL A 16 -1.53 10.51 -8.74
N ARG A 17 -2.81 10.79 -8.47
CA ARG A 17 -3.57 10.06 -7.43
C ARG A 17 -3.72 8.58 -7.77
N ARG A 18 -3.95 8.25 -9.06
CA ARG A 18 -4.10 6.88 -9.52
C ARG A 18 -2.77 6.11 -9.44
N GLU A 19 -1.67 6.77 -9.76
CA GLU A 19 -0.33 6.18 -9.67
C GLU A 19 0.08 5.97 -8.20
N LEU A 20 -0.24 6.94 -7.33
CA LEU A 20 0.00 6.81 -5.89
C LEU A 20 -0.86 5.72 -5.24
N ALA A 21 -2.10 5.52 -5.71
CA ALA A 21 -2.95 4.41 -5.29
C ALA A 21 -2.35 3.05 -5.71
N ARG A 22 -1.85 2.95 -6.94
CA ARG A 22 -1.15 1.75 -7.42
C ARG A 22 0.11 1.46 -6.62
N ALA A 23 0.90 2.49 -6.31
CA ALA A 23 2.10 2.34 -5.48
C ALA A 23 1.77 1.78 -4.09
N HIS A 24 0.75 2.31 -3.41
CA HIS A 24 0.32 1.78 -2.11
C HIS A 24 -0.25 0.36 -2.22
N LEU A 25 -0.93 0.00 -3.31
CA LEU A 25 -1.38 -1.36 -3.54
C LEU A 25 -0.19 -2.33 -3.66
N ILE A 26 0.85 -1.96 -4.43
CA ILE A 26 2.09 -2.74 -4.57
C ILE A 26 2.80 -2.89 -3.21
N ILE A 27 2.92 -1.81 -2.45
CA ILE A 27 3.51 -1.84 -1.10
C ILE A 27 2.72 -2.79 -0.19
N GLY A 28 1.39 -2.71 -0.20
CA GLY A 28 0.54 -3.61 0.58
C GLY A 28 0.74 -5.08 0.21
N MET A 29 0.83 -5.40 -1.09
CA MET A 29 1.09 -6.76 -1.57
C MET A 29 2.49 -7.26 -1.19
N LEU A 30 3.52 -6.42 -1.33
CA LEU A 30 4.88 -6.78 -0.93
C LEU A 30 4.96 -7.05 0.58
N SER A 31 4.36 -6.18 1.40
CA SER A 31 4.29 -6.39 2.85
C SER A 31 3.60 -7.70 3.21
N PHE A 32 2.50 -8.05 2.51
CA PHE A 32 1.81 -9.31 2.72
C PHE A 32 2.68 -10.52 2.36
N VAL A 33 3.36 -10.49 1.21
CA VAL A 33 4.28 -11.56 0.80
C VAL A 33 5.41 -11.73 1.82
N THR A 34 6.00 -10.63 2.30
CA THR A 34 7.05 -10.68 3.32
C THR A 34 6.55 -11.29 4.64
N ILE A 35 5.31 -10.98 5.07
CA ILE A 35 4.71 -11.61 6.25
C ILE A 35 4.60 -13.13 6.06
N VAL A 36 4.12 -13.58 4.89
CA VAL A 36 3.99 -15.02 4.59
C VAL A 36 5.36 -15.70 4.61
N LEU A 37 6.39 -15.07 4.03
CA LEU A 37 7.76 -15.59 4.06
C LEU A 37 8.30 -15.71 5.49
N LEU A 38 8.11 -14.68 6.32
CA LEU A 38 8.54 -14.71 7.73
C LEU A 38 7.81 -15.80 8.53
N LEU A 39 6.52 -16.02 8.27
CA LEU A 39 5.76 -17.10 8.89
C LEU A 39 6.23 -18.48 8.44
N GLN A 40 6.53 -18.65 7.15
CA GLN A 40 7.08 -19.89 6.61
C GLN A 40 8.47 -20.19 7.18
N GLU A 41 9.33 -19.17 7.26
CA GLU A 41 10.68 -19.30 7.80
C GLU A 41 10.64 -19.63 9.30
N ALA A 42 9.75 -18.97 10.07
CA ALA A 42 9.54 -19.29 11.48
C ALA A 42 9.00 -20.71 11.71
N ALA A 43 8.26 -21.27 10.74
CA ALA A 43 7.77 -22.65 10.81
C ALA A 43 8.85 -23.70 10.45
N LEU A 44 9.82 -23.33 9.61
CA LEU A 44 10.87 -24.24 9.12
C LEU A 44 12.17 -24.16 9.94
N LEU A 45 12.48 -23.00 10.53
CA LEU A 45 13.73 -22.72 11.23
C LEU A 45 13.40 -22.22 12.65
N ALA A 46 13.61 -23.07 13.65
CA ALA A 46 13.37 -22.75 15.06
C ALA A 46 14.37 -21.73 15.66
N ASP A 47 15.40 -21.34 14.90
CA ASP A 47 16.47 -20.43 15.33
C ASP A 47 16.21 -18.96 14.97
N LEU A 48 15.03 -18.64 14.42
CA LEU A 48 14.62 -17.27 14.20
C LEU A 48 14.36 -16.57 15.54
N ASN A 49 14.94 -15.37 15.69
CA ASN A 49 14.64 -14.50 16.82
C ASN A 49 13.15 -14.15 16.81
N THR A 50 12.39 -14.84 17.66
CA THR A 50 10.92 -14.78 17.71
C THR A 50 10.41 -13.37 18.01
N ILE A 51 11.13 -12.61 18.84
CA ILE A 51 10.77 -11.23 19.20
C ILE A 51 10.93 -10.32 17.97
N ALA A 52 12.09 -10.38 17.31
CA ALA A 52 12.36 -9.54 16.13
C ALA A 52 11.38 -9.86 14.98
N THR A 53 11.11 -11.14 14.76
CA THR A 53 10.19 -11.62 13.71
C THR A 53 8.76 -11.18 13.98
N THR A 54 8.30 -11.32 15.22
CA THR A 54 6.94 -10.89 15.62
C THR A 54 6.78 -9.38 15.46
N LEU A 55 7.77 -8.58 15.87
CA LEU A 55 7.76 -7.14 15.69
C LEU A 55 7.74 -6.74 14.20
N ALA A 56 8.54 -7.42 13.37
CA ALA A 56 8.56 -7.19 11.93
C ALA A 56 7.20 -7.49 11.29
N ILE A 57 6.56 -8.62 11.64
CA ILE A 57 5.23 -8.99 11.15
C ILE A 57 4.18 -7.94 11.55
N ILE A 58 4.18 -7.48 12.80
CA ILE A 58 3.23 -6.45 13.27
C ILE A 58 3.42 -5.15 12.49
N LEU A 59 4.66 -4.67 12.34
CA LEU A 59 4.95 -3.44 11.60
C LEU A 59 4.54 -3.58 10.13
N LEU A 60 4.85 -4.70 9.48
CA LEU A 60 4.44 -4.98 8.10
C LEU A 60 2.93 -5.05 7.96
N ALA A 61 2.21 -5.61 8.94
CA ALA A 61 0.75 -5.65 8.95
C ALA A 61 0.15 -4.24 9.04
N ILE A 62 0.70 -3.39 9.91
CA ILE A 62 0.29 -1.97 9.99
C ILE A 62 0.52 -1.27 8.66
N VAL A 63 1.71 -1.44 8.05
CA VAL A 63 2.03 -0.85 6.74
C VAL A 63 1.08 -1.36 5.65
N ALA A 64 0.77 -2.66 5.65
CA ALA A 64 -0.16 -3.25 4.69
C ALA A 64 -1.57 -2.66 4.83
N VAL A 65 -2.09 -2.55 6.05
CA VAL A 65 -3.42 -1.96 6.32
C VAL A 65 -3.45 -0.49 5.91
N ILE A 66 -2.47 0.31 6.33
CA ILE A 66 -2.38 1.73 5.95
C ILE A 66 -2.34 1.87 4.43
N SER A 67 -1.51 1.07 3.76
CA SER A 67 -1.37 1.13 2.31
C SER A 67 -2.65 0.71 1.59
N LEU A 68 -3.36 -0.29 2.11
CA LEU A 68 -4.67 -0.69 1.60
C LEU A 68 -5.70 0.44 1.74
N VAL A 69 -5.76 1.08 2.92
CA VAL A 69 -6.67 2.20 3.18
C VAL A 69 -6.38 3.38 2.26
N PHE A 70 -5.11 3.74 2.06
CA PHE A 70 -4.73 4.80 1.11
C PHE A 70 -5.11 4.45 -0.32
N SER A 71 -4.83 3.21 -0.75
CA SER A 71 -5.21 2.73 -2.08
C SER A 71 -6.72 2.82 -2.31
N ILE A 72 -7.52 2.29 -1.37
CA ILE A 72 -8.99 2.32 -1.44
C ILE A 72 -9.51 3.77 -1.43
N THR A 73 -8.98 4.61 -0.54
CA THR A 73 -9.40 6.02 -0.42
C THR A 73 -9.12 6.78 -1.72
N LEU A 74 -7.94 6.60 -2.31
CA LEU A 74 -7.58 7.25 -3.57
C LEU A 74 -8.39 6.71 -4.75
N PHE A 75 -8.68 5.41 -4.80
CA PHE A 75 -9.54 4.83 -5.82
C PHE A 75 -11.01 5.29 -5.70
N SER A 76 -11.56 5.38 -4.48
CA SER A 76 -12.95 5.81 -4.26
C SER A 76 -13.16 7.28 -4.62
N LEU A 77 -12.20 8.14 -4.31
CA LEU A 77 -12.18 9.55 -4.70
C LEU A 77 -12.04 9.75 -6.21
N THR A 78 -11.44 8.78 -6.91
CA THR A 78 -11.32 8.80 -8.38
C THR A 78 -12.62 8.38 -9.06
N LYS A 79 -13.44 7.51 -8.47
CA LYS A 79 -14.75 7.07 -9.01
C LYS A 79 -15.90 8.07 -8.81
N LYS A 80 -15.78 9.06 -7.91
CA LYS A 80 -16.83 10.06 -7.63
C LYS A 80 -16.86 11.27 -8.59
N LYS A 81 -16.10 11.24 -9.69
CA LYS A 81 -16.12 12.25 -10.77
C LYS A 81 -16.60 11.64 -12.07
#